data_AF-A0A3Q0NDV6-F1
#
_entry.id   AF-A0A3Q0NDV6-F1
#
_cell.length_a   1.000
_cell.length_b   1.000
_cell.length_c   1.000
_cell.angle_alpha   90.00
_cell.angle_beta   90.00
_cell.angle_gamma   90.00
#
_symmetry.space_group_name_H-M   'P 1'
#
loop_
_entity.id
_entity.type
_entity.pdbx_description
1 polymer ?
#
loop_
_entity_poly.entity_id
_entity_poly.type
_entity_poly.pdbx_seq_one_letter_code
_entity_poly.pdbx_strand_id
1 'polypeptide(L)' 'MAKFEVLKKFKDKETKEVYEKGTEIELTVKRADEVADNLGASFLKRLDEPKKDKKK' A
#
# COMPACT_ATOMS: atom_id res chain seq x y z
N MET A 1 -9.58 8.50 -3.70
CA MET A 1 -8.39 7.62 -3.63
C MET A 1 -7.85 7.71 -2.21
N ALA A 2 -7.02 6.78 -1.77
CA ALA A 2 -6.46 6.77 -0.42
C ALA A 2 -4.96 6.52 -0.50
N LYS A 3 -4.20 7.09 0.43
CA LYS A 3 -2.76 6.83 0.51
C LYS A 3 -2.50 5.53 1.24
N PHE A 4 -1.54 4.77 0.76
CA PHE A 4 -1.09 3.51 1.34
C PHE A 4 0.44 3.49 1.39
N GLU A 5 0.98 3.04 2.51
CA GLU A 5 2.39 2.73 2.66
C GLU A 5 2.63 1.29 2.25
N VAL A 6 3.65 1.07 1.42
CA VAL A 6 4.07 -0.26 1.01
C VAL A 6 4.93 -0.85 2.12
N LEU A 7 4.43 -1.88 2.80
CA LEU A 7 5.16 -2.56 3.88
C LEU A 7 6.12 -3.63 3.37
N LYS A 8 5.83 -4.18 2.19
CA LYS A 8 6.64 -5.20 1.52
C LYS A 8 6.64 -4.92 0.03
N LYS A 9 7.80 -5.11 -0.61
CA LYS A 9 7.88 -4.93 -2.06
C LYS A 9 6.87 -5.85 -2.74
N PHE A 10 6.10 -5.32 -3.68
CA PHE A 10 5.23 -6.12 -4.52
C PHE A 10 5.20 -5.54 -5.93
N LYS A 11 4.82 -6.40 -6.87
CA LYS A 11 4.64 -6.04 -8.26
C LYS A 11 3.15 -6.04 -8.55
N ASP A 12 2.62 -4.89 -8.94
CA ASP A 12 1.25 -4.80 -9.41
C ASP A 12 1.15 -5.50 -10.76
N LYS A 13 0.17 -6.41 -10.88
CA LYS A 13 0.01 -7.21 -12.10
C LYS A 13 -0.62 -6.39 -13.23
N GLU A 14 -1.41 -5.39 -12.89
CA GLU A 14 -2.18 -4.59 -13.85
C GLU A 14 -1.39 -3.39 -14.36
N THR A 15 -0.76 -2.60 -13.48
CA THR A 15 0.09 -1.48 -13.89
C THR A 15 1.50 -1.94 -14.28
N LYS A 16 1.87 -3.17 -13.91
CA LYS A 16 3.24 -3.73 -14.03
C LYS A 16 4.29 -2.94 -13.24
N GLU A 17 3.87 -2.02 -12.38
CA GLU A 17 4.75 -1.25 -11.52
C GLU A 17 5.24 -2.10 -10.35
N VAL A 18 6.47 -1.82 -9.91
CA VAL A 18 7.06 -2.44 -8.73
C VAL A 18 7.08 -1.39 -7.65
N TYR A 19 6.33 -1.64 -6.57
CA TYR A 19 6.33 -0.78 -5.41
C TYR A 19 7.31 -1.32 -4.39
N GLU A 20 8.20 -0.46 -3.90
CA GLU A 20 9.22 -0.81 -2.94
C GLU A 20 8.73 -0.61 -1.50
N LYS A 21 9.33 -1.35 -0.57
CA LYS A 21 9.00 -1.20 0.86
C LYS A 21 9.38 0.21 1.33
N GLY A 22 8.45 0.87 2.02
CA GLY A 22 8.59 2.23 2.54
C GLY A 22 8.10 3.30 1.57
N THR A 23 7.67 2.94 0.36
CA THR A 23 7.09 3.88 -0.60
C THR A 23 5.64 4.19 -0.22
N GLU A 24 5.27 5.46 -0.28
CA GLU A 24 3.90 5.92 -0.18
C GLU A 24 3.27 5.97 -1.57
N ILE A 25 2.17 5.26 -1.76
CA ILE A 25 1.45 5.19 -3.02
C ILE A 25 -0.01 5.54 -2.82
N GLU A 26 -0.58 6.24 -3.80
CA GLU A 26 -1.99 6.60 -3.76
C GLU A 26 -2.78 5.61 -4.64
N LEU A 27 -3.67 4.86 -4.00
CA LEU A 27 -4.43 3.78 -4.63
C LEU A 27 -5.92 3.97 -4.37
N THR A 28 -6.76 3.28 -5.12
CA THR A 28 -8.17 3.14 -4.73
C THR A 28 -8.31 2.06 -3.64
N VAL A 29 -9.32 2.19 -2.78
CA VAL A 29 -9.59 1.19 -1.73
C VAL A 29 -9.84 -0.19 -2.36
N LYS A 30 -10.53 -0.24 -3.50
CA LYS A 30 -10.74 -1.47 -4.28
C LYS A 30 -9.42 -2.13 -4.68
N ARG A 31 -8.47 -1.36 -5.21
CA ARG A 31 -7.14 -1.88 -5.58
C ARG A 31 -6.36 -2.39 -4.39
N ALA A 32 -6.39 -1.66 -3.28
CA ALA A 32 -5.73 -2.09 -2.06
C ALA A 32 -6.34 -3.40 -1.52
N ASP A 33 -7.65 -3.58 -1.66
CA ASP A 33 -8.36 -4.81 -1.30
C ASP A 33 -7.98 -5.97 -2.23
N GLU A 34 -7.91 -5.76 -3.54
CA GLU A 34 -7.45 -6.77 -4.51
C GLU A 34 -6.00 -7.20 -4.25
N VAL A 35 -5.12 -6.24 -3.91
CA VAL A 35 -3.74 -6.53 -3.52
C VAL A 35 -3.70 -7.32 -2.21
N ALA A 36 -4.54 -6.96 -1.23
CA ALA A 36 -4.64 -7.68 0.03
C ALA A 36 -5.22 -9.09 -0.13
N ASP A 37 -6.14 -9.30 -1.08
CA ASP A 37 -6.71 -10.60 -1.40
C ASP A 37 -5.71 -11.50 -2.14
N ASN A 38 -5.00 -10.94 -3.13
CA ASN A 38 -4.02 -11.70 -3.93
C ASN A 38 -2.71 -11.99 -3.19
N LEU A 39 -2.18 -11.02 -2.46
CA LEU A 39 -0.85 -11.09 -1.83
C LEU A 39 -0.91 -11.17 -0.30
N GLY A 40 -2.04 -10.80 0.31
CA GLY A 40 -2.25 -10.74 1.75
C GLY A 40 -2.30 -9.30 2.27
N ALA A 41 -3.11 -9.07 3.31
CA ALA A 41 -3.31 -7.75 3.95
C ALA A 41 -2.04 -7.13 4.60
N SER A 42 -0.89 -7.78 4.50
CA SER A 42 0.38 -7.36 5.12
C SER A 42 1.28 -6.55 4.18
N PHE A 43 0.84 -6.26 2.94
CA PHE A 43 1.64 -5.56 1.93
C PHE A 43 1.38 -4.05 1.87
N LEU A 44 0.16 -3.63 2.15
CA LEU A 44 -0.28 -2.24 2.08
C LEU A 44 -0.84 -1.78 3.43
N LYS A 45 -0.48 -0.57 3.84
CA LYS A 45 -0.97 0.04 5.06
C LYS A 45 -1.60 1.38 4.76
N ARG A 46 -2.91 1.51 4.94
CA ARG A 46 -3.62 2.78 4.70
C ARG A 46 -3.03 3.90 5.56
N LEU A 47 -2.58 4.98 4.92
CA LEU A 47 -2.03 6.22 5.48
C LEU A 47 -3.05 7.37 5.51
N ASP A 48 -4.25 7.12 4.98
CA ASP A 48 -5.36 8.07 4.93
C ASP A 48 -5.91 8.45 6.33
N GLU A 49 -5.56 7.68 7.36
CA GLU A 49 -5.62 8.18 8.73
C GLU A 49 -4.38 9.01 9.01
N PRO A 50 -4.47 10.21 9.62
CA PRO A 50 -3.32 10.95 10.08
C PRO A 50 -2.58 10.11 11.13
N LYS A 51 -1.68 9.25 10.66
CA LYS A 51 -0.76 8.53 11.52
C LYS A 51 0.15 9.59 12.09
N LYS A 52 -0.17 9.97 13.33
CA LYS A 52 0.77 10.42 14.35
C LYS A 52 2.09 9.70 14.09
N ASP A 53 2.99 10.47 13.49
CA ASP A 53 4.42 10.44 13.64
C ASP A 53 4.77 9.75 14.98
N LYS A 54 5.14 8.46 14.92
CA LYS A 54 6.01 7.89 15.94
C LYS A 54 7.43 8.10 15.44
N LYS A 55 7.86 9.36 15.39
CA LYS A 55 9.26 9.68 15.62
C LYS A 55 9.52 9.57 17.11
N LYS A 56 10.68 8.99 17.39
CA LYS A 56 11.47 9.04 18.61
C LYS A 56 11.27 7.89 19.59
#